data_AF-A0A7J6QYU4-F1
#
_entry.id   AF-A0A7J6QYU4-F1
#
_cell.length_a   1.000
_cell.length_b   1.000
_cell.length_c   1.000
_cell.angle_alpha   90.00
_cell.angle_beta   90.00
_cell.angle_gamma   90.00
#
_symmetry.space_group_name_H-M   'P 1'
#
loop_
_entity.id
_entity.type
_entity.pdbx_description
1 polymer ?
#
loop_
_entity_poly.entity_id
_entity_poly.type
_entity_poly.pdbx_seq_one_letter_code
_entity_poly.pdbx_strand_id
1 'polypeptide(L)'
;MNFFVAVGIYLAVVGFGMAVFLLGKSDGNSVFDRVYRAATEYVPNAIKFVLRILCCGSDRGGVALDSAWNYTCNEANPIVQIVYLSLVVGGYFLYVIFGYPLLPNTYLGEYHKYVGFLVFVLCIYTFAAASITDPGIITKRNVHAISKIYPMDEILFHEKECSTCKQPKPARSKHCSLCNCCVARFDHHCVWINNC
;
A
#
# COMPACT_ATOMS: atom_id res chain seq x y z
N MET A 1 9.64 -4.57 -33.71
CA MET A 1 10.14 -3.56 -32.76
C MET A 1 11.34 -4.17 -32.03
N ASN A 2 12.50 -3.52 -32.03
CA ASN A 2 13.70 -4.05 -31.36
C ASN A 2 13.41 -4.23 -29.85
N PHE A 3 13.85 -5.34 -29.25
CA PHE A 3 13.70 -5.62 -27.81
C PHE A 3 14.09 -4.41 -26.95
N PHE A 4 15.21 -3.74 -27.26
CA PHE A 4 15.65 -2.55 -26.51
C PHE A 4 14.71 -1.36 -26.67
N VAL A 5 14.09 -1.20 -27.84
CA VAL A 5 13.09 -0.15 -28.07
C VAL A 5 11.81 -0.46 -27.29
N ALA A 6 11.38 -1.73 -27.26
CA ALA A 6 10.22 -2.14 -26.47
C ALA A 6 10.45 -1.93 -24.96
N VAL A 7 11.63 -2.30 -24.45
CA VAL A 7 12.02 -2.06 -23.06
C VAL A 7 12.09 -0.56 -22.76
N GLY A 8 12.70 0.24 -23.64
CA GLY A 8 12.77 1.69 -23.47
C GLY A 8 11.40 2.35 -23.40
N ILE A 9 10.48 1.97 -24.29
CA ILE A 9 9.09 2.44 -24.27
C ILE A 9 8.39 2.03 -22.98
N TYR A 10 8.53 0.76 -22.57
CA TYR A 10 7.93 0.27 -21.33
C TYR A 10 8.39 1.06 -20.11
N LEU A 11 9.71 1.25 -19.94
CA LEU A 11 10.27 2.00 -18.82
C LEU A 11 9.83 3.46 -18.84
N ALA A 12 9.75 4.09 -20.02
CA ALA A 12 9.27 5.45 -20.14
C ALA A 12 7.80 5.58 -19.76
N VAL A 13 6.94 4.66 -20.22
CA VAL A 13 5.49 4.68 -19.92
C VAL A 13 5.24 4.40 -18.44
N VAL A 14 5.85 3.35 -17.88
CA VAL A 14 5.69 3.00 -16.46
C VAL A 14 6.28 4.10 -15.58
N GLY A 15 7.48 4.57 -15.90
CA GLY A 15 8.14 5.65 -15.16
C GLY A 15 7.33 6.94 -15.17
N PHE A 16 6.77 7.33 -16.33
CA PHE A 16 5.89 8.50 -16.41
C PHE A 16 4.60 8.29 -15.60
N GLY A 17 3.97 7.12 -15.70
CA GLY A 17 2.79 6.80 -14.90
C GLY A 17 3.05 6.90 -13.40
N MET A 18 4.15 6.31 -12.92
CA MET A 18 4.56 6.43 -11.51
C MET A 18 4.81 7.90 -11.13
N ALA A 19 5.49 8.67 -11.96
CA ALA A 19 5.73 10.09 -11.71
C ALA A 19 4.42 10.90 -11.61
N VAL A 20 3.42 10.61 -12.46
CA VAL A 20 2.09 11.23 -12.38
C VAL A 20 1.42 10.96 -11.04
N PHE A 21 1.40 9.71 -10.55
CA PHE A 21 0.75 9.39 -9.28
C PHE A 21 1.54 9.80 -8.04
N LEU A 22 2.87 9.93 -8.14
CA LEU A 22 3.72 10.39 -7.03
C LEU A 22 3.79 11.91 -6.91
N LEU A 23 3.78 12.63 -8.04
CA LEU A 23 4.01 14.08 -8.07
C LEU A 23 2.76 14.89 -8.40
N GLY A 24 1.73 14.26 -8.96
CA GLY A 24 0.50 14.93 -9.37
C GLY A 24 -0.32 15.42 -8.19
N LYS A 25 -0.89 16.62 -8.33
CA LYS A 25 -1.76 17.27 -7.37
C LYS A 25 -3.10 17.62 -7.99
N SER A 26 -4.17 17.56 -7.20
CA SER A 26 -5.52 17.93 -7.65
C SER A 26 -5.67 19.43 -7.90
N ASP A 27 -4.90 20.28 -7.24
CA ASP A 27 -4.96 21.75 -7.34
C ASP A 27 -3.85 22.37 -8.20
N GLY A 28 -2.92 21.56 -8.70
CA GLY A 28 -1.78 22.02 -9.49
C GLY A 28 -2.09 22.28 -10.98
N ASN A 29 -1.11 22.77 -11.74
CA ASN A 29 -1.29 23.08 -13.17
C ASN A 29 -0.17 22.51 -14.08
N SER A 30 0.72 21.69 -13.52
CA SER A 30 1.74 20.99 -14.31
C SER A 30 1.14 19.92 -15.23
N VAL A 31 1.94 19.39 -16.15
CA VAL A 31 1.54 18.25 -16.98
C VAL A 31 1.16 17.06 -16.11
N PHE A 32 1.92 16.79 -15.04
CA PHE A 32 1.62 15.72 -14.09
C PHE A 32 0.26 15.94 -13.41
N ASP A 33 -0.04 17.15 -12.97
CA ASP A 33 -1.32 17.49 -12.31
C ASP A 33 -2.52 17.29 -13.23
N ARG A 34 -2.38 17.67 -14.51
CA ARG A 34 -3.44 17.51 -15.51
C ARG A 34 -3.71 16.03 -15.81
N VAL A 35 -2.66 15.23 -15.98
CA VAL A 35 -2.80 13.78 -16.22
C VAL A 35 -3.34 13.09 -14.97
N TYR A 36 -2.89 13.50 -13.78
CA TYR A 36 -3.41 13.01 -12.50
C TYR A 36 -4.92 13.24 -12.40
N ARG A 37 -5.39 14.49 -12.54
CA ARG A 37 -6.85 14.79 -12.52
C ARG A 37 -7.62 14.05 -13.61
N ALA A 38 -7.05 13.94 -14.80
CA ALA A 38 -7.68 13.17 -15.87
C ALA A 38 -7.92 11.72 -15.42
N ALA A 39 -6.92 11.09 -14.79
CA ALA A 39 -7.00 9.72 -14.32
C ALA A 39 -7.89 9.54 -13.07
N THR A 40 -7.84 10.47 -12.11
CA THR A 40 -8.49 10.32 -10.79
C THR A 40 -9.85 10.99 -10.69
N GLU A 41 -10.17 11.95 -11.55
CA GLU A 41 -11.42 12.72 -11.50
C GLU A 41 -12.23 12.59 -12.80
N TYR A 42 -11.64 12.96 -13.94
CA TYR A 42 -12.40 13.08 -15.20
C TYR A 42 -12.81 11.73 -15.76
N VAL A 43 -11.90 10.76 -15.83
CA VAL A 43 -12.19 9.40 -16.31
C VAL A 43 -13.24 8.71 -15.42
N PRO A 44 -13.10 8.66 -14.08
CA PRO A 44 -14.14 8.09 -13.22
C PRO A 44 -15.50 8.77 -13.40
N ASN A 45 -15.56 10.10 -13.46
CA ASN A 45 -16.82 10.81 -13.66
C ASN A 45 -17.45 10.55 -15.04
N ALA A 46 -16.65 10.43 -16.09
CA ALA A 46 -17.13 10.03 -17.41
C ALA A 46 -17.71 8.60 -17.39
N ILE A 47 -17.03 7.66 -16.70
CA ILE A 47 -17.54 6.30 -16.52
C ILE A 47 -18.89 6.31 -15.78
N LYS A 48 -19.01 7.08 -14.70
CA LYS A 48 -20.29 7.22 -13.96
C LYS A 48 -21.40 7.77 -14.86
N PHE A 49 -21.10 8.78 -15.67
CA PHE A 49 -22.05 9.36 -16.60
C PHE A 49 -22.53 8.33 -17.64
N VAL A 50 -21.61 7.56 -18.23
CA VAL A 50 -21.95 6.49 -19.18
C VAL A 50 -22.77 5.39 -18.51
N LEU A 51 -22.39 4.94 -17.31
CA LEU A 51 -23.15 3.95 -16.54
C LEU A 51 -24.57 4.44 -16.25
N ARG A 52 -24.74 5.73 -15.94
CA ARG A 52 -26.06 6.32 -15.72
C ARG A 52 -26.93 6.27 -16.99
N ILE A 53 -26.37 6.56 -18.17
CA ILE A 53 -27.08 6.45 -19.45
C ILE A 53 -27.48 4.98 -19.71
N LEU A 54 -26.53 4.06 -19.61
CA LEU A 54 -26.74 2.64 -19.89
C LEU A 54 -27.73 1.98 -18.92
N CYS A 55 -27.77 2.44 -17.67
CA CYS A 55 -28.68 1.94 -16.64
C CYS A 55 -29.96 2.79 -16.51
N CYS A 56 -30.42 3.42 -17.60
CA CYS A 56 -31.70 4.14 -17.67
C CYS A 56 -31.87 5.22 -16.58
N GLY A 57 -30.84 6.00 -16.31
CA GLY A 57 -30.84 7.07 -15.31
C GLY A 57 -30.50 6.62 -13.88
N SER A 58 -30.31 5.32 -13.65
CA SER A 58 -29.95 4.76 -12.33
C SER A 58 -28.52 5.11 -11.92
N ASP A 59 -28.35 5.64 -10.71
CA ASP A 59 -27.05 6.00 -10.14
C ASP A 59 -26.35 4.82 -9.42
N ARG A 60 -26.96 3.62 -9.42
CA ARG A 60 -26.41 2.43 -8.74
C ARG A 60 -24.98 2.09 -9.20
N GLY A 61 -24.71 2.20 -10.51
CA GLY A 61 -23.38 1.94 -11.07
C GLY A 61 -22.34 2.95 -10.58
N GLY A 62 -22.72 4.22 -10.45
CA GLY A 62 -21.83 5.26 -9.92
C GLY A 62 -21.52 5.07 -8.44
N VAL A 63 -22.54 4.74 -7.63
CA VAL A 63 -22.37 4.43 -6.20
C VAL A 63 -21.48 3.20 -6.01
N ALA A 64 -21.63 2.16 -6.83
CA ALA A 64 -20.77 0.99 -6.78
C ALA A 64 -19.31 1.33 -7.12
N LEU A 65 -19.09 2.21 -8.12
CA LEU A 65 -17.75 2.68 -8.47
C LEU A 65 -17.11 3.50 -7.35
N ASP A 66 -17.86 4.39 -6.71
CA ASP A 66 -17.37 5.16 -5.55
C ASP A 66 -17.05 4.29 -4.35
N SER A 67 -17.91 3.30 -4.08
CA SER A 67 -17.67 2.31 -3.03
C SER A 67 -16.39 1.50 -3.31
N ALA A 68 -16.22 1.02 -4.55
CA ALA A 68 -15.02 0.32 -4.95
C ALA A 68 -13.77 1.19 -4.81
N TRP A 69 -13.83 2.46 -5.26
CA TRP A 69 -12.73 3.42 -5.13
C TRP A 69 -12.36 3.66 -3.67
N ASN A 70 -13.35 3.89 -2.80
CA ASN A 70 -13.12 4.10 -1.38
C ASN A 70 -12.47 2.88 -0.72
N TYR A 71 -12.99 1.68 -1.01
CA TYR A 71 -12.40 0.46 -0.50
C TYR A 71 -10.95 0.27 -0.96
N THR A 72 -10.65 0.55 -2.25
CA THR A 72 -9.30 0.34 -2.80
C THR A 72 -8.28 1.38 -2.34
N CYS A 73 -8.69 2.65 -2.19
CA CYS A 73 -7.77 3.77 -2.03
C CYS A 73 -7.82 4.43 -0.65
N ASN A 74 -8.94 4.35 0.05
CA ASN A 74 -9.19 5.09 1.29
C ASN A 74 -9.40 4.17 2.51
N GLU A 75 -9.37 2.86 2.33
CA GLU A 75 -9.52 1.87 3.39
C GLU A 75 -8.37 0.86 3.34
N ALA A 76 -8.01 0.31 4.50
CA ALA A 76 -7.07 -0.80 4.59
C ALA A 76 -7.66 -2.04 3.91
N ASN A 77 -6.96 -2.61 2.94
CA ASN A 77 -7.42 -3.75 2.15
C ASN A 77 -6.21 -4.61 1.67
N PRO A 78 -6.41 -5.92 1.40
CA PRO A 78 -5.31 -6.82 1.06
C PRO A 78 -4.91 -6.80 -0.42
N ILE A 79 -5.47 -5.92 -1.27
CA ILE A 79 -5.27 -6.02 -2.73
C ILE A 79 -3.79 -5.86 -3.10
N VAL A 80 -3.14 -4.82 -2.58
CA VAL A 80 -1.71 -4.57 -2.83
C VAL A 80 -0.85 -5.70 -2.25
N GLN A 81 -1.23 -6.21 -1.08
CA GLN A 81 -0.58 -7.34 -0.43
C GLN A 81 -0.65 -8.63 -1.28
N ILE A 82 -1.82 -8.92 -1.87
CA ILE A 82 -2.04 -10.07 -2.76
C ILE A 82 -1.20 -9.93 -4.04
N VAL A 83 -1.18 -8.73 -4.64
CA VAL A 83 -0.35 -8.46 -5.82
C VAL A 83 1.13 -8.70 -5.49
N TYR A 84 1.61 -8.17 -4.37
CA TYR A 84 2.98 -8.36 -3.91
C TYR A 84 3.34 -9.84 -3.71
N LEU A 85 2.50 -10.59 -2.98
CA LEU A 85 2.70 -12.02 -2.76
C LEU A 85 2.69 -12.81 -4.07
N SER A 86 1.81 -12.45 -5.00
CA SER A 86 1.73 -13.09 -6.33
C SER A 86 3.04 -12.90 -7.11
N LEU A 87 3.62 -11.69 -7.07
CA LEU A 87 4.90 -11.39 -7.71
C LEU A 87 6.06 -12.14 -7.05
N VAL A 88 6.12 -12.16 -5.72
CA VAL A 88 7.21 -12.83 -4.98
C VAL A 88 7.16 -14.34 -5.15
N VAL A 89 5.99 -14.96 -4.92
CA VAL A 89 5.82 -16.42 -5.04
C VAL A 89 5.93 -16.86 -6.49
N GLY A 90 5.30 -16.13 -7.42
CA GLY A 90 5.38 -16.41 -8.85
C GLY A 90 6.80 -16.27 -9.40
N GLY A 91 7.50 -15.20 -9.03
CA GLY A 91 8.90 -14.98 -9.41
C GLY A 91 9.83 -16.07 -8.88
N TYR A 92 9.64 -16.48 -7.61
CA TYR A 92 10.39 -17.58 -7.04
C TYR A 92 10.08 -18.92 -7.73
N PHE A 93 8.81 -19.20 -8.03
CA PHE A 93 8.41 -20.40 -8.77
C PHE A 93 9.05 -20.47 -10.17
N LEU A 94 9.04 -19.35 -10.91
CA LEU A 94 9.74 -19.26 -12.20
C LEU A 94 11.25 -19.47 -12.04
N TYR A 95 11.85 -18.90 -10.99
CA TYR A 95 13.27 -19.13 -10.68
C TYR A 95 13.57 -20.60 -10.36
N VAL A 96 12.67 -21.32 -9.70
CA VAL A 96 12.82 -22.77 -9.48
C VAL A 96 12.78 -23.54 -10.79
N ILE A 97 11.86 -23.21 -11.72
CA ILE A 97 11.76 -23.92 -13.00
C ILE A 97 12.96 -23.65 -13.91
N PHE A 98 13.36 -22.39 -14.05
CA PHE A 98 14.34 -21.97 -15.05
C PHE A 98 15.74 -21.76 -14.48
N GLY A 99 15.83 -21.34 -13.23
CA GLY A 99 17.10 -21.03 -12.56
C GLY A 99 17.74 -22.23 -11.88
N TYR A 100 16.97 -23.08 -11.18
CA TYR A 100 17.56 -24.23 -10.46
C TYR A 100 18.28 -25.24 -11.38
N PRO A 101 17.81 -25.54 -12.61
CA PRO A 101 18.55 -26.40 -13.51
C PRO A 101 19.91 -25.85 -13.94
N LEU A 102 20.14 -24.54 -13.79
CA LEU A 102 21.43 -23.89 -14.05
C LEU A 102 22.40 -24.00 -12.86
N LEU A 103 21.97 -24.64 -11.78
CA LEU A 103 22.76 -24.94 -10.59
C LEU A 103 22.99 -26.46 -10.49
N PRO A 104 24.23 -26.92 -10.26
CA PRO A 104 25.41 -26.11 -9.97
C PRO A 104 26.11 -25.68 -11.26
N ASN A 105 26.93 -24.64 -11.18
CA ASN A 105 27.81 -24.24 -12.27
C ASN A 105 29.17 -23.79 -11.73
N THR A 106 30.08 -23.38 -12.60
CA THR A 106 31.45 -22.96 -12.26
C THR A 106 31.51 -21.88 -11.17
N TYR A 107 30.47 -21.05 -11.04
CA TYR A 107 30.42 -19.94 -10.08
C TYR A 107 29.56 -20.23 -8.85
N LEU A 108 28.61 -21.17 -8.93
CA LEU A 108 27.62 -21.41 -7.89
C LEU A 108 27.45 -22.89 -7.58
N GLY A 109 27.73 -23.29 -6.34
CA GLY A 109 27.52 -24.66 -5.85
C GLY A 109 26.06 -24.98 -5.52
N GLU A 110 25.76 -26.27 -5.36
CA GLU A 110 24.40 -26.79 -5.08
C GLU A 110 23.74 -26.24 -3.82
N TYR A 111 24.55 -25.85 -2.83
CA TYR A 111 24.04 -25.33 -1.55
C TYR A 111 23.17 -24.08 -1.72
N HIS A 112 23.33 -23.32 -2.81
CA HIS A 112 22.50 -22.15 -3.10
C HIS A 112 21.02 -22.49 -3.27
N LYS A 113 20.68 -23.71 -3.69
CA LYS A 113 19.28 -24.17 -3.77
C LYS A 113 18.64 -24.17 -2.37
N TYR A 114 19.31 -24.80 -1.41
CA TYR A 114 18.82 -24.93 -0.04
C TYR A 114 18.86 -23.60 0.73
N VAL A 115 19.96 -22.85 0.61
CA VAL A 115 20.08 -21.53 1.25
C VAL A 115 19.05 -20.56 0.66
N GLY A 116 18.87 -20.55 -0.66
CA GLY A 116 17.86 -19.73 -1.32
C GLY A 116 16.44 -20.07 -0.89
N PHE A 117 16.11 -21.36 -0.75
CA PHE A 117 14.82 -21.79 -0.21
C PHE A 117 14.61 -21.36 1.24
N LEU A 118 15.63 -21.51 2.10
CA LEU A 118 15.56 -21.06 3.49
C LEU A 118 15.30 -19.55 3.58
N VAL A 119 16.06 -18.75 2.82
CA VAL A 119 15.87 -17.28 2.79
C VAL A 119 14.47 -16.93 2.29
N PHE A 120 13.96 -17.60 1.25
CA PHE A 120 12.60 -17.38 0.76
C PHE A 120 11.55 -17.64 1.85
N VAL A 121 11.65 -18.78 2.56
CA VAL A 121 10.73 -19.12 3.66
C VAL A 121 10.81 -18.07 4.78
N LEU A 122 12.02 -17.64 5.16
CA LEU A 122 12.21 -16.60 6.16
C LEU A 122 11.59 -15.26 5.74
N CYS A 123 11.76 -14.85 4.48
CA CYS A 123 11.14 -13.64 3.95
C CYS A 123 9.61 -13.69 4.04
N ILE A 124 9.00 -14.80 3.63
CA ILE A 124 7.54 -14.99 3.73
C ILE A 124 7.09 -14.97 5.19
N TYR A 125 7.84 -15.62 6.10
CA TYR A 125 7.56 -15.59 7.54
C TYR A 125 7.61 -14.17 8.10
N THR A 126 8.68 -13.41 7.84
CA THR A 126 8.80 -12.04 8.36
C THR A 126 7.76 -11.10 7.77
N PHE A 127 7.40 -11.29 6.49
CA PHE A 127 6.32 -10.54 5.85
C PHE A 127 4.98 -10.82 6.53
N ALA A 128 4.64 -12.10 6.73
CA ALA A 128 3.43 -12.49 7.42
C ALA A 128 3.39 -11.93 8.85
N ALA A 129 4.50 -12.03 9.59
CA ALA A 129 4.61 -11.48 10.94
C ALA A 129 4.35 -9.97 10.96
N ALA A 130 4.95 -9.20 10.04
CA ALA A 130 4.72 -7.76 9.93
C ALA A 130 3.25 -7.43 9.59
N SER A 131 2.61 -8.24 8.75
CA SER A 131 1.22 -8.05 8.33
C SER A 131 0.17 -8.36 9.41
N ILE A 132 0.46 -9.25 10.36
CA ILE A 132 -0.55 -9.72 11.33
C ILE A 132 -0.30 -9.24 12.76
N THR A 133 0.88 -8.71 13.07
CA THR A 133 1.20 -8.23 14.42
C THR A 133 0.37 -7.00 14.76
N ASP A 134 -0.13 -6.92 15.99
CA ASP A 134 -0.82 -5.71 16.48
C ASP A 134 0.15 -4.52 16.39
N PRO A 135 -0.17 -3.47 15.59
CA PRO A 135 0.70 -2.32 15.43
C PRO A 135 0.75 -1.43 16.69
N GLY A 136 -0.01 -1.78 17.74
CA GLY A 136 -0.11 -1.02 18.98
C GLY A 136 -1.37 -0.16 18.98
N ILE A 137 -2.52 -0.76 18.66
CA ILE A 137 -3.81 -0.06 18.61
C ILE A 137 -4.16 0.50 20.00
N ILE A 138 -4.45 1.79 20.03
CA ILE A 138 -4.86 2.52 21.23
C ILE A 138 -6.38 2.44 21.37
N THR A 139 -6.80 1.90 22.51
CA THR A 139 -8.19 1.76 22.91
C THR A 139 -8.43 2.48 24.23
N LYS A 140 -9.70 2.73 24.56
CA LYS A 140 -10.07 3.31 25.86
C LYS A 140 -9.54 2.52 27.06
N ARG A 141 -9.30 1.21 26.89
CA ARG A 141 -8.79 0.32 27.95
C ARG A 141 -7.29 0.47 28.19
N ASN A 142 -6.50 0.71 27.15
CA ASN A 142 -5.03 0.74 27.25
C ASN A 142 -4.43 2.15 27.18
N VAL A 143 -5.19 3.18 26.79
CA VAL A 143 -4.69 4.55 26.59
C VAL A 143 -3.93 5.09 27.80
N HIS A 144 -4.45 4.87 29.02
CA HIS A 144 -3.80 5.34 30.25
C HIS A 144 -2.48 4.61 30.51
N ALA A 145 -2.39 3.32 30.20
CA ALA A 145 -1.16 2.55 30.36
C ALA A 145 -0.11 3.00 29.32
N ILE A 146 -0.52 3.22 28.08
CA ILE A 146 0.37 3.68 27.00
C ILE A 146 0.87 5.10 27.27
N SER A 147 0.01 6.00 27.77
CA SER A 147 0.42 7.36 28.15
C SER A 147 1.46 7.39 29.28
N LYS A 148 1.49 6.38 30.15
CA LYS A 148 2.54 6.26 31.18
C LYS A 148 3.87 5.80 30.59
N ILE A 149 3.85 4.95 29.56
CA ILE A 149 5.06 4.47 28.87
C ILE A 149 5.65 5.59 28.01
N TYR A 150 4.79 6.40 27.38
CA TYR A 150 5.18 7.53 26.54
C TYR A 150 4.61 8.85 27.11
N PRO A 151 5.23 9.40 28.17
CA PRO A 151 4.78 10.63 28.79
C PRO A 151 4.98 11.83 27.86
N MET A 152 4.19 12.88 28.10
CA MET A 152 4.38 14.18 27.44
C MET A 152 5.66 14.83 27.94
N ASP A 153 6.40 15.47 27.04
CA ASP A 153 7.60 16.24 27.37
C ASP A 153 7.35 17.75 27.40
N GLU A 154 6.14 18.19 27.00
CA GLU A 154 5.74 19.60 26.89
C GLU A 154 6.67 20.46 26.02
N ILE A 155 7.46 19.81 25.14
CA ILE A 155 8.36 20.48 24.18
C ILE A 155 7.96 20.07 22.76
N LEU A 156 7.88 18.76 22.51
CA LEU A 156 7.48 18.17 21.23
C LEU A 156 6.08 17.58 21.31
N PHE A 157 5.72 17.03 22.47
CA PHE A 157 4.45 16.36 22.72
C PHE A 157 3.71 17.04 23.86
N HIS A 158 2.51 17.52 23.53
CA HIS A 158 1.57 18.13 24.45
C HIS A 158 0.29 17.31 24.48
N GLU A 159 -0.49 17.45 25.56
CA GLU A 159 -1.81 16.85 25.66
C GLU A 159 -2.70 17.23 24.47
N LYS A 160 -3.14 16.20 23.75
CA LYS A 160 -4.02 16.31 22.59
C LYS A 160 -5.02 15.17 22.59
N GLU A 161 -6.23 15.46 22.13
CA GLU A 161 -7.24 14.45 21.85
C GLU A 161 -7.26 14.12 20.36
N CYS A 162 -7.55 12.87 20.01
CA CYS A 162 -7.87 12.50 18.64
C CYS A 162 -9.27 13.00 18.28
N SER A 163 -9.37 13.88 17.29
CA SER A 163 -10.65 14.40 16.80
C SER A 163 -11.60 13.32 16.27
N THR A 164 -11.07 12.22 15.71
CA THR A 164 -11.85 11.09 15.20
C THR A 164 -12.23 10.10 16.30
N CYS A 165 -11.24 9.58 17.04
CA CYS A 165 -11.46 8.54 18.05
C CYS A 165 -11.99 9.05 19.39
N LYS A 166 -11.97 10.37 19.64
CA LYS A 166 -12.38 11.01 20.91
C LYS A 166 -11.74 10.39 22.14
N GLN A 167 -10.41 10.23 22.08
CA GLN A 167 -9.59 9.71 23.17
C GLN A 167 -8.26 10.46 23.24
N PRO A 168 -7.60 10.50 24.41
CA PRO A 168 -6.26 11.08 24.55
C PRO A 168 -5.29 10.43 23.57
N LYS A 169 -4.40 11.24 23.01
CA LYS A 169 -3.29 10.77 22.18
C LYS A 169 -2.03 10.70 23.04
N PRO A 170 -1.53 9.50 23.41
CA PRO A 170 -0.21 9.34 24.02
C PRO A 170 0.88 9.97 23.15
N ALA A 171 2.03 10.31 23.76
CA ALA A 171 3.15 10.84 22.99
C ALA A 171 3.55 9.86 21.87
N ARG A 172 3.98 10.40 20.72
CA ARG A 172 4.35 9.63 19.52
C ARG A 172 3.21 8.81 18.88
N SER A 173 1.95 9.03 19.24
CA SER A 173 0.79 8.38 18.59
C SER A 173 0.16 9.23 17.49
N LYS A 174 -0.41 8.56 16.47
CA LYS A 174 -1.22 9.20 15.42
C LYS A 174 -2.47 8.38 15.10
N HIS A 175 -3.45 9.03 14.49
CA HIS A 175 -4.62 8.36 13.94
C HIS A 175 -4.32 7.94 12.50
N CYS A 176 -4.46 6.65 12.21
CA CYS A 176 -4.42 6.15 10.84
C CYS A 176 -5.84 6.21 10.26
N SER A 177 -6.04 7.00 9.22
CA SER A 177 -7.34 7.09 8.53
C SER A 177 -7.73 5.80 7.83
N LEU A 178 -6.75 5.08 7.26
CA LEU A 178 -6.98 3.81 6.53
C LEU A 178 -7.45 2.68 7.47
N CYS A 179 -6.87 2.58 8.68
CA CYS A 179 -7.27 1.61 9.70
C CYS A 179 -8.38 2.14 10.63
N ASN A 180 -8.71 3.43 10.54
CA ASN A 180 -9.66 4.13 11.40
C ASN A 180 -9.39 3.92 12.91
N CYS A 181 -8.13 3.97 13.33
CA CYS A 181 -7.72 3.77 14.72
C CYS A 181 -6.50 4.62 15.08
N CYS A 182 -6.31 4.87 16.38
CA CYS A 182 -5.06 5.46 16.87
C CYS A 182 -4.03 4.36 17.12
N VAL A 183 -2.78 4.61 16.72
CA VAL A 183 -1.68 3.65 16.86
C VAL A 183 -0.55 4.31 17.66
N ALA A 184 -0.02 3.60 18.65
CA ALA A 184 1.10 4.04 19.46
C ALA A 184 2.41 3.96 18.65
N ARG A 185 3.35 4.89 18.86
CA ARG A 185 4.62 4.96 18.11
C ARG A 185 4.45 4.91 16.59
N PHE A 186 3.36 5.48 16.10
CA PHE A 186 2.99 5.40 14.69
C PHE A 186 4.04 6.05 13.78
N ASP A 187 4.48 5.29 12.78
CA ASP A 187 5.30 5.78 11.67
C ASP A 187 4.42 6.09 10.46
N HIS A 188 3.94 5.06 9.78
CA HIS A 188 3.04 5.13 8.63
C HIS A 188 2.20 3.85 8.48
N HIS A 189 1.11 3.91 7.72
CA HIS A 189 0.42 2.71 7.26
C HIS A 189 1.06 2.21 5.97
N CYS A 190 1.56 0.98 5.97
CA CYS A 190 2.20 0.37 4.82
C CYS A 190 1.21 -0.51 4.05
N VAL A 191 0.81 -0.04 2.86
CA VAL A 191 -0.13 -0.76 1.98
C VAL A 191 0.39 -2.13 1.52
N TRP A 192 1.71 -2.33 1.50
CA TRP A 192 2.33 -3.60 1.07
C TRP A 192 2.15 -4.73 2.08
N ILE A 193 2.11 -4.40 3.38
CA ILE A 193 1.81 -5.36 4.45
C ILE A 193 0.39 -5.21 5.01
N ASN A 194 -0.36 -4.19 4.54
CA ASN A 194 -1.69 -3.81 4.99
C ASN A 194 -1.78 -3.62 6.52
N ASN A 195 -0.77 -2.97 7.11
CA ASN A 195 -0.65 -2.75 8.55
C ASN A 195 0.09 -1.44 8.87
N CYS A 196 0.00 -0.97 10.11
CA CYS A 196 0.64 0.25 10.61
C CYS A 196 1.98 0.02 11.34
#